data_AF-A0A7C2D8I1-F1
#
_entry.id   AF-A0A7C2D8I1-F1
#
_cell.length_a   1.000
_cell.length_b   1.000
_cell.length_c   1.000
_cell.angle_alpha   90.00
_cell.angle_beta   90.00
_cell.angle_gamma   90.00
#
_symmetry.space_group_name_H-M   'P 1'
#
loop_
_entity.id
_entity.type
_entity.pdbx_description
1 polymer ?
#
loop_
_entity_poly.entity_id
_entity_poly.type
_entity_poly.pdbx_seq_one_letter_code
_entity_poly.pdbx_strand_id
1 'polypeptide(L)'
;MNLRDEEIVSDTASTVILQGIEKATTSEAAAGTTSPGVEADTTNPTVTNGTTEGNWVYKFQVTEAAASSWTAGTQYKVTVYSRLGSDWTTSATLYFQNASIPSPDAVEGVTVKVDLASSSTIPDGFSIHVEKVQ
;
A
#
# COMPACT_ATOMS: atom_id res chain seq x y z
N MET A 1 -17.73 19.93 -1.93
CA MET A 1 -17.46 19.41 -0.57
C MET A 1 -16.21 18.56 -0.71
N ASN A 2 -15.07 19.08 -0.28
CA ASN A 2 -13.78 18.40 -0.30
C ASN A 2 -13.57 17.86 1.11
N LEU A 3 -13.80 16.56 1.34
CA LEU A 3 -13.22 15.79 2.44
C LEU A 3 -13.32 14.33 1.99
N ARG A 4 -12.27 13.81 1.36
CA ARG A 4 -12.11 12.36 1.28
C ARG A 4 -11.82 11.90 2.70
N ASP A 5 -12.64 11.01 3.23
CA ASP A 5 -12.35 10.39 4.52
C ASP A 5 -11.26 9.36 4.28
N GLU A 6 -10.08 9.61 4.85
CA GLU A 6 -8.95 8.69 4.82
C GLU A 6 -8.75 8.14 6.23
N GLU A 7 -8.90 6.82 6.36
CA GLU A 7 -8.68 6.10 7.62
C GLU A 7 -7.46 5.19 7.50
N ILE A 8 -6.62 5.20 8.52
CA ILE A 8 -5.45 4.33 8.60
C ILE A 8 -5.56 3.52 9.88
N VAL A 9 -5.60 2.20 9.73
CA VAL A 9 -5.54 1.23 10.82
C VAL A 9 -4.29 0.40 10.63
N SER A 10 -3.19 0.77 11.27
CA SER A 10 -1.93 0.02 11.21
C SER A 10 -1.58 -0.58 12.55
N ASP A 11 -0.85 -1.70 12.53
CA ASP A 11 -0.18 -2.18 13.73
C ASP A 11 0.86 -1.17 14.26
N THR A 12 1.33 -1.39 15.49
CA THR A 12 2.30 -0.49 16.13
C THR A 12 3.69 -0.52 15.50
N ALA A 13 3.97 -1.49 14.63
CA ALA A 13 5.26 -1.66 13.95
C ALA A 13 5.27 -1.02 12.56
N SER A 14 4.14 -0.48 12.10
CA SER A 14 3.97 0.05 10.74
C SER A 14 3.47 1.48 10.77
N THR A 15 3.97 2.27 9.82
CA THR A 15 3.48 3.61 9.50
C THR A 15 2.98 3.62 8.06
N VAL A 16 1.94 4.40 7.79
CA VAL A 16 1.37 4.55 6.44
C VAL A 16 1.48 6.00 6.02
N ILE A 17 2.10 6.24 4.86
CA ILE A 17 2.29 7.56 4.27
C ILE A 17 1.49 7.63 2.98
N LEU A 18 0.46 8.49 2.95
CA LEU A 18 -0.38 8.65 1.77
C LEU A 18 0.36 9.44 0.69
N GLN A 19 0.36 8.92 -0.53
CA GLN A 19 0.94 9.61 -1.71
C GLN A 19 -0.12 10.19 -2.64
N GLY A 20 -1.38 9.76 -2.49
CA GLY A 20 -2.53 10.32 -3.19
C GLY A 20 -3.02 9.48 -4.35
N ILE A 21 -3.75 10.12 -5.26
CA ILE A 21 -4.41 9.48 -6.40
C ILE A 21 -3.87 10.08 -7.69
N GLU A 22 -3.53 9.21 -8.64
CA GLU A 22 -3.08 9.59 -9.98
C GLU A 22 -3.80 8.78 -11.04
N LYS A 23 -3.71 9.20 -12.30
CA LYS A 23 -4.22 8.45 -13.43
C LYS A 23 -3.09 7.63 -14.03
N ALA A 24 -3.31 6.34 -14.22
CA ALA A 24 -2.32 5.45 -14.85
C ALA A 24 -2.03 5.93 -16.28
N THR A 25 -0.76 6.20 -16.57
CA THR A 25 -0.30 6.61 -17.90
C THR A 25 0.14 5.43 -18.77
N THR A 26 0.31 4.26 -18.18
CA THR A 26 0.71 3.02 -18.85
C THR A 26 0.03 1.82 -18.20
N SER A 27 -0.19 0.76 -18.97
CA SER A 27 -0.64 -0.52 -18.43
C SER A 27 0.53 -1.29 -17.83
N GLU A 28 0.33 -1.90 -16.67
CA GLU A 28 1.33 -2.70 -15.95
C GLU A 28 0.71 -4.03 -15.56
N ALA A 29 1.41 -5.14 -15.81
CA ALA A 29 0.97 -6.44 -15.33
C ALA A 29 0.93 -6.44 -13.79
N ALA A 30 0.03 -7.23 -13.22
CA ALA A 30 0.05 -7.47 -11.77
C ALA A 30 1.39 -8.12 -11.40
N ALA A 31 2.17 -7.45 -10.57
CA ALA A 31 3.26 -8.10 -9.86
C ALA A 31 2.65 -9.08 -8.85
N GLY A 32 3.44 -10.05 -8.38
CA GLY A 32 2.99 -10.91 -7.28
C GLY A 32 2.44 -10.08 -6.12
N THR A 33 1.42 -10.57 -5.42
CA THR A 33 0.82 -9.87 -4.29
C THR A 33 1.75 -9.77 -3.08
N THR A 34 3.00 -10.22 -3.21
CA THR A 34 4.08 -10.18 -2.23
C THR A 34 5.28 -9.45 -2.81
N SER A 35 5.80 -8.45 -2.11
CA SER A 35 7.10 -7.83 -2.40
C SER A 35 7.98 -7.87 -1.16
N PRO A 36 9.32 -8.00 -1.29
CA PRO A 36 10.19 -7.81 -0.15
C PRO A 36 9.99 -6.38 0.39
N GLY A 37 9.95 -6.20 1.71
CA GLY A 37 10.38 -4.92 2.30
C GLY A 37 11.88 -4.78 2.02
N VAL A 38 12.30 -3.59 1.59
CA VAL A 38 13.73 -3.25 1.54
C VAL A 38 13.95 -1.93 2.25
N GLU A 39 15.20 -1.65 2.61
CA GLU A 39 15.60 -0.37 3.19
C GLU A 39 15.03 0.77 2.36
N ALA A 40 14.37 1.71 3.03
CA ALA A 40 13.78 2.88 2.40
C ALA A 40 14.91 3.82 1.93
N ASP A 41 15.46 3.53 0.76
CA ASP A 41 16.28 4.45 -0.02
C ASP A 41 15.40 5.16 -1.07
N THR A 42 15.98 5.58 -2.20
CA THR A 42 15.22 6.19 -3.30
C THR A 42 14.29 5.23 -4.05
N THR A 43 14.30 3.94 -3.74
CA THR A 43 13.64 2.88 -4.49
C THR A 43 12.93 1.89 -3.57
N ASN A 44 11.94 2.40 -2.83
CA ASN A 44 10.98 1.52 -2.15
C ASN A 44 10.44 0.47 -3.15
N PRO A 45 10.47 -0.82 -2.78
CA PRO A 45 9.96 -1.88 -3.62
C PRO A 45 8.47 -1.64 -3.81
N THR A 46 7.94 -1.95 -5.00
CA THR A 46 6.53 -1.69 -5.30
C THR A 46 5.72 -2.98 -5.27
N VAL A 47 4.60 -2.97 -4.54
CA VAL A 47 3.53 -3.97 -4.67
C VAL A 47 2.44 -3.36 -5.54
N THR A 48 2.22 -3.94 -6.72
CA THR A 48 1.23 -3.46 -7.67
C THR A 48 0.12 -4.49 -7.83
N ASN A 49 -1.13 -4.08 -7.59
CA ASN A 49 -2.30 -4.79 -8.11
C ASN A 49 -2.54 -4.26 -9.53
N GLY A 50 -2.18 -5.07 -10.54
CA GLY A 50 -1.95 -4.67 -11.94
C GLY A 50 -2.79 -3.50 -12.44
N THR A 51 -2.17 -2.57 -13.16
CA THR A 51 -2.82 -1.31 -13.54
C THR A 51 -3.19 -1.28 -15.00
N THR A 52 -4.40 -0.82 -15.29
CA THR A 52 -4.88 -0.54 -16.64
C THR A 52 -4.62 0.93 -16.98
N GLU A 53 -4.04 1.20 -18.14
CA GLU A 53 -3.87 2.57 -18.63
C GLU A 53 -5.20 3.34 -18.63
N GLY A 54 -5.18 4.57 -18.13
CA GLY A 54 -6.35 5.44 -18.05
C GLY A 54 -7.24 5.20 -16.83
N ASN A 55 -7.01 4.16 -16.03
CA ASN A 55 -7.69 4.03 -14.74
C ASN A 55 -7.06 4.93 -13.67
N TRP A 56 -7.87 5.30 -12.67
CA TRP A 56 -7.38 5.92 -11.44
C TRP A 56 -6.66 4.90 -10.57
N VAL A 57 -5.61 5.37 -9.90
CA VAL A 57 -4.74 4.57 -9.06
C VAL A 57 -4.55 5.26 -7.72
N TYR A 58 -4.66 4.51 -6.63
CA TYR A 58 -4.33 4.99 -5.29
C TYR A 58 -2.94 4.52 -4.86
N LYS A 59 -2.12 5.44 -4.33
CA LYS A 59 -0.74 5.20 -3.93
C LYS A 59 -0.51 5.61 -2.48
N PHE A 60 0.20 4.74 -1.78
CA PHE A 60 0.66 4.98 -0.42
C PHE A 60 1.92 4.15 -0.15
N GLN A 61 2.63 4.49 0.92
CA GLN A 61 3.77 3.74 1.40
C GLN A 61 3.43 3.13 2.74
N VAL A 62 3.92 1.92 2.97
CA VAL A 62 3.96 1.30 4.29
C VAL A 62 5.44 1.23 4.68
N THR A 63 5.79 1.82 5.82
CA THR A 63 7.16 1.90 6.34
C THR A 63 7.23 1.36 7.76
N GLU A 64 8.39 0.85 8.16
CA GLU A 64 8.67 0.52 9.55
C GLU A 64 8.43 1.74 10.47
N ALA A 65 7.77 1.52 11.60
CA ALA A 65 7.55 2.59 12.58
C ALA A 65 8.83 2.99 13.32
N ALA A 66 9.76 2.05 13.45
CA ALA A 66 11.11 2.26 13.97
C ALA A 66 12.07 1.27 13.33
N ALA A 67 13.33 1.68 13.14
CA ALA A 67 14.39 0.78 12.66
C ALA A 67 14.44 -0.48 13.53
N SER A 68 14.61 -1.65 12.90
CA SER A 68 14.61 -3.00 13.52
C SER A 68 13.25 -3.57 13.96
N SER A 69 12.12 -2.93 13.62
CA SER A 69 10.79 -3.43 14.01
C SER A 69 10.26 -4.57 13.13
N TRP A 70 10.74 -4.74 11.89
CA TRP A 70 10.37 -5.86 11.02
C TRP A 70 11.48 -6.91 11.00
N THR A 71 11.31 -7.96 11.78
CA THR A 71 12.24 -9.10 11.76
C THR A 71 12.24 -9.81 10.40
N ALA A 72 13.38 -10.34 9.96
CA ALA A 72 13.45 -11.14 8.73
C ALA A 72 12.41 -12.27 8.74
N GLY A 73 11.74 -12.45 7.61
CA GLY A 73 10.67 -13.42 7.45
C GLY A 73 9.29 -12.94 7.93
N THR A 74 9.20 -11.78 8.60
CA THR A 74 7.91 -11.20 9.02
C THR A 74 7.08 -10.84 7.81
N GLN A 75 5.84 -11.32 7.78
CA GLN A 75 4.89 -10.99 6.73
C GLN A 75 3.80 -10.06 7.26
N TYR A 76 3.49 -9.06 6.45
CA TYR A 76 2.40 -8.12 6.68
C TYR A 76 1.36 -8.26 5.58
N LYS A 77 0.10 -8.07 5.97
CA LYS A 77 -1.04 -8.00 5.07
C LYS A 77 -1.56 -6.57 5.05
N VAL A 78 -1.77 -6.06 3.84
CA VAL A 78 -2.34 -4.74 3.57
C VAL A 78 -3.69 -4.93 2.90
N THR A 79 -4.76 -4.51 3.57
CA THR A 79 -6.11 -4.50 2.99
C THR A 79 -6.52 -3.06 2.71
N VAL A 80 -6.89 -2.78 1.46
CA VAL A 80 -7.33 -1.46 1.02
C VAL A 80 -8.82 -1.52 0.75
N TYR A 81 -9.56 -0.61 1.40
CA TYR A 81 -10.99 -0.42 1.18
C TYR A 81 -11.22 0.90 0.47
N SER A 82 -12.20 0.92 -0.43
CA SER A 82 -12.70 2.12 -1.10
C SER A 82 -14.16 2.34 -0.74
N ARG A 83 -14.56 3.61 -0.59
CA ARG A 83 -15.96 3.99 -0.40
C ARG A 83 -16.54 4.64 -1.65
N LEU A 84 -17.71 4.19 -2.10
CA LEU A 84 -18.54 4.91 -3.08
C LEU A 84 -19.92 5.16 -2.45
N GLY A 85 -20.29 6.42 -2.30
CA GLY A 85 -21.44 6.81 -1.49
C GLY A 85 -21.24 6.39 -0.03
N SER A 86 -22.14 5.53 0.47
CA SER A 86 -22.07 4.97 1.83
C SER A 86 -21.33 3.64 1.92
N ASP A 87 -21.04 3.00 0.79
CA ASP A 87 -20.68 1.58 0.76
C ASP A 87 -19.16 1.41 0.70
N TRP A 88 -18.62 0.69 1.68
CA TRP A 88 -17.21 0.30 1.73
C TRP A 88 -17.03 -1.08 1.08
N THR A 89 -16.07 -1.18 0.17
CA THR A 89 -15.70 -2.42 -0.51
C THR A 89 -14.20 -2.64 -0.46
N THR A 90 -13.75 -3.90 -0.41
CA THR A 90 -12.32 -4.22 -0.51
C THR A 90 -11.86 -4.00 -1.96
N SER A 91 -10.95 -3.06 -2.15
CA SER A 91 -10.31 -2.80 -3.44
C SER A 91 -9.17 -3.78 -3.69
N ALA A 92 -8.35 -4.06 -2.67
CA ALA A 92 -7.22 -4.97 -2.78
C ALA A 92 -6.85 -5.61 -1.44
N THR A 93 -6.30 -6.82 -1.50
CA THR A 93 -5.56 -7.44 -0.40
C THR A 93 -4.18 -7.82 -0.94
N LEU A 94 -3.16 -7.26 -0.30
CA LEU A 94 -1.76 -7.36 -0.70
C LEU A 94 -0.95 -7.82 0.51
N TYR A 95 0.22 -8.35 0.25
CA TYR A 95 1.16 -8.83 1.24
C TYR A 95 2.54 -8.23 0.95
N PHE A 96 3.34 -8.10 1.98
CA PHE A 96 4.76 -7.87 1.83
C PHE A 96 5.48 -8.61 2.96
N GLN A 97 6.73 -8.96 2.73
CA GLN A 97 7.52 -9.68 3.71
C GLN A 97 8.88 -9.03 3.80
N ASN A 98 9.43 -8.85 4.99
CA ASN A 98 10.84 -8.51 5.07
C ASN A 98 11.68 -9.75 4.68
N ALA A 99 12.41 -9.69 3.57
CA ALA A 99 13.17 -10.82 3.04
C ALA A 99 14.52 -11.03 3.75
N SER A 100 15.10 -9.97 4.31
CA SER A 100 16.41 -10.00 4.97
C SER A 100 16.33 -9.39 6.36
N ILE A 101 17.41 -9.49 7.15
CA ILE A 101 17.47 -8.76 8.41
C ILE A 101 17.70 -7.28 8.04
N PRO A 102 16.86 -6.34 8.53
CA PRO A 102 17.08 -4.93 8.26
C PRO A 102 18.42 -4.50 8.85
N SER A 103 19.12 -3.57 8.20
CA SER A 103 20.18 -2.85 8.89
C SER A 103 19.61 -2.24 10.17
N PRO A 104 20.29 -2.35 11.32
CA PRO A 104 19.74 -1.92 12.61
C PRO A 104 19.36 -0.43 12.68
N ASP A 105 19.83 0.37 11.72
CA ASP A 105 19.57 1.80 11.62
C ASP A 105 18.70 2.20 10.41
N ALA A 106 18.25 1.22 9.60
CA ALA A 106 17.42 1.48 8.43
C ALA A 106 15.93 1.29 8.73
N VAL A 107 15.11 2.16 8.16
CA VAL A 107 13.65 1.99 8.08
C VAL A 107 13.37 1.26 6.78
N GLU A 108 12.72 0.12 6.83
CA GLU A 108 12.25 -0.54 5.62
C GLU A 108 10.89 -0.03 5.17
N GLY A 109 10.57 -0.22 3.89
CA GLY A 109 9.25 0.11 3.38
C GLY A 109 8.88 -0.57 2.08
N VAL A 110 7.64 -0.32 1.67
CA VAL A 110 7.06 -0.76 0.41
C VAL A 110 6.11 0.32 -0.11
N THR A 111 6.14 0.57 -1.41
CA THR A 111 5.14 1.41 -2.09
C THR A 111 4.02 0.52 -2.60
N VAL A 112 2.79 0.87 -2.30
CA VAL A 112 1.61 0.13 -2.74
C VAL A 112 0.88 0.95 -3.80
N LYS A 113 0.54 0.28 -4.90
CA LYS A 113 -0.20 0.86 -6.03
C LYS A 113 -1.44 0.00 -6.31
N VAL A 114 -2.63 0.59 -6.14
CA VAL A 114 -3.92 -0.09 -6.33
C VAL A 114 -4.68 0.54 -7.49
N ASP A 115 -4.95 -0.25 -8.54
CA ASP A 115 -5.89 0.12 -9.59
C ASP A 115 -7.32 0.19 -9.00
N LEU A 116 -8.01 1.31 -9.24
CA LEU A 116 -9.37 1.55 -8.77
C LEU A 116 -10.44 1.07 -9.76
N ALA A 117 -10.02 0.38 -10.82
CA ALA A 117 -10.86 -0.20 -11.87
C ALA A 117 -11.84 0.80 -12.51
N SER A 118 -11.48 2.08 -12.53
CA SER A 118 -12.35 3.17 -12.96
C SER A 118 -11.56 4.26 -13.66
N SER A 119 -12.02 4.68 -14.84
CA SER A 119 -11.41 5.77 -15.62
C SER A 119 -12.12 7.12 -15.45
N SER A 120 -13.30 7.13 -14.80
CA SER A 120 -14.18 8.30 -14.70
C SER A 120 -14.47 8.72 -13.26
N THR A 121 -14.64 7.77 -12.35
CA THR A 121 -15.02 8.02 -10.95
C THR A 121 -13.86 7.71 -10.02
N ILE A 122 -13.60 8.61 -9.07
CA ILE A 122 -12.69 8.37 -7.95
C ILE A 122 -13.54 8.05 -6.71
N PRO A 123 -13.21 7.01 -5.92
CA PRO A 123 -13.84 6.76 -4.63
C PRO A 123 -13.87 7.99 -3.71
N ASP A 124 -14.92 8.06 -2.91
CA ASP A 124 -15.19 9.16 -1.97
C ASP A 124 -14.32 9.07 -0.70
N GLY A 125 -13.75 7.90 -0.42
CA GLY A 125 -12.89 7.66 0.74
C GLY A 125 -12.09 6.38 0.60
N PHE A 126 -11.04 6.28 1.42
CA PHE A 126 -10.13 5.14 1.46
C PHE A 126 -9.85 4.74 2.92
N SER A 127 -9.73 3.45 3.16
CA SER A 127 -9.26 2.92 4.44
C SER A 127 -8.16 1.90 4.20
N ILE A 128 -7.03 2.04 4.91
CA ILE A 128 -5.85 1.18 4.76
C ILE A 128 -5.64 0.44 6.08
N HIS A 129 -5.71 -0.89 6.01
CA HIS A 129 -5.49 -1.76 7.15
C HIS A 129 -4.17 -2.51 6.97
N VAL A 130 -3.23 -2.34 7.89
CA VAL A 130 -1.94 -3.05 7.91
C VAL A 130 -1.86 -3.91 9.16
N GLU A 131 -1.70 -5.23 8.97
CA GLU A 131 -1.58 -6.20 10.05
C GLU A 131 -0.39 -7.14 9.85
N LYS A 132 0.40 -7.38 10.91
CA LYS A 132 1.35 -8.50 10.97
C LYS A 132 0.60 -9.84 10.96
N VAL A 133 0.93 -10.73 10.03
CA VAL A 133 0.27 -12.03 9.87
C VAL A 133 1.18 -13.24 10.14
N GLN A 134 2.50 -13.06 10.07
CA GLN A 134 3.48 -14.09 10.40
C GLN A 134 4.77 -13.47 10.91
#